data_AF-A0A7S2Z7H3-F1
#
_entry.id   AF-A0A7S2Z7H3-F1
#
_cell.length_a   1.000
_cell.length_b   1.000
_cell.length_c   1.000
_cell.angle_alpha   90.00
_cell.angle_beta   90.00
_cell.angle_gamma   90.00
#
_symmetry.space_group_name_H-M   'P 1'
#
loop_
_entity.id
_entity.type
_entity.pdbx_description
1 polymer ?
#
loop_
_entity_poly.entity_id
_entity_poly.type
_entity_poly.pdbx_seq_one_letter_code
_entity_poly.pdbx_strand_id
1 'polypeptide(L)'
;AVPGGSRVPVVAPPRDARGEGCRHTTLRCGASGRRGGRAPSVVHTSASVPDWGHGASAKALHQEEAAVFQGIFDLEGRGAATLNANSGEREDANAKTLAVQAMITTCPDAYTLCSIAETHWRDFDATATVRALAWLAKFKSLEASAAGGEGASALPREAEGATRLKSLVAKFANDFSTKDLVLLLGGFAQLGWAITPALSDRSRSLAVSSNLDKLSCQEVVCCVWALGKISANALKPSKRVLKSLEECCLSHCTSANGIETSQLVQMVWGFGQLGHRLPADTWFEALKASTSQLDDVKSLQPSEQALFAWSLSRVGLTSDRQVGKGLLRAFKATVKQYDLLSMNTMLKCFHLMKVKVPQDLLAKCEVRCLQCMSKCETGAISDFIYRCVKTRHA
;
A
#
# COMPACT_ATOMS: atom_id res chain seq x y z
N ALA A 1 -57.66 37.12 -22.07
CA ALA A 1 -58.46 36.41 -21.05
C ALA A 1 -57.51 35.80 -20.03
N VAL A 2 -57.76 36.12 -18.77
CA VAL A 2 -56.96 35.96 -17.53
C VAL A 2 -57.51 34.69 -16.81
N PRO A 3 -56.88 34.08 -15.78
CA PRO A 3 -55.51 33.53 -15.61
C PRO A 3 -55.51 32.22 -14.74
N GLY A 4 -54.36 31.81 -14.20
CA GLY A 4 -54.25 31.15 -12.88
C GLY A 4 -53.66 29.73 -12.90
N GLY A 5 -52.70 29.35 -12.04
CA GLY A 5 -52.27 29.97 -10.80
C GLY A 5 -50.89 29.50 -10.32
N SER A 6 -50.26 30.40 -9.57
CA SER A 6 -49.08 30.22 -8.74
C SER A 6 -49.30 29.24 -7.59
N ARG A 7 -48.26 28.48 -7.20
CA ARG A 7 -48.04 28.10 -5.80
C ARG A 7 -46.57 28.28 -5.43
N VAL A 8 -46.38 29.13 -4.43
CA VAL A 8 -45.17 29.54 -3.70
C VAL A 8 -44.94 28.54 -2.53
N PRO A 9 -43.73 28.46 -1.94
CA PRO A 9 -43.25 27.31 -1.17
C PRO A 9 -43.63 27.37 0.32
N VAL A 10 -43.53 26.22 0.99
CA VAL A 10 -43.73 26.09 2.44
C VAL A 10 -42.37 26.20 3.13
N VAL A 11 -42.24 27.24 3.97
CA VAL A 11 -41.20 27.44 4.99
C VAL A 11 -41.91 27.60 6.33
N ALA A 12 -41.41 26.92 7.37
CA ALA A 12 -41.33 27.33 8.80
C ALA A 12 -41.35 26.08 9.72
N PRO A 13 -40.91 26.16 11.01
CA PRO A 13 -39.92 27.06 11.64
C PRO A 13 -38.91 26.30 12.55
N PRO A 14 -37.88 26.99 13.12
CA PRO A 14 -37.09 26.50 14.24
C PRO A 14 -37.56 27.09 15.58
N ARG A 15 -37.60 26.25 16.62
CA ARG A 15 -37.75 26.53 18.07
C ARG A 15 -37.14 25.33 18.79
N ASP A 16 -36.45 25.39 19.92
CA ASP A 16 -36.04 26.46 20.82
C ASP A 16 -34.81 25.93 21.59
N ALA A 17 -34.00 26.87 22.09
CA ALA A 17 -32.94 26.62 23.04
C ALA A 17 -33.48 26.35 24.46
N ARG A 18 -32.73 25.57 25.26
CA ARG A 18 -32.40 25.74 26.69
C ARG A 18 -32.23 24.39 27.38
N GLY A 19 -31.22 24.28 28.23
CA GLY A 19 -31.20 23.27 29.29
C GLY A 19 -29.81 22.83 29.74
N GLU A 20 -29.12 23.69 30.48
CA GLU A 20 -28.02 23.32 31.36
C GLU A 20 -28.44 22.22 32.35
N GLY A 21 -27.52 21.34 32.71
CA GLY A 21 -27.76 20.29 33.71
C GLY A 21 -26.52 19.50 34.08
N CYS A 22 -25.58 20.13 34.79
CA CYS A 22 -24.58 19.44 35.61
C CYS A 22 -25.27 18.52 36.62
N ARG A 23 -24.96 17.22 36.60
CA ARG A 23 -25.06 16.36 37.80
C ARG A 23 -23.89 15.40 37.87
N HIS A 24 -23.07 15.64 38.90
CA HIS A 24 -22.21 14.66 39.54
C HIS A 24 -23.05 13.53 40.14
N THR A 25 -22.61 12.29 39.98
CA THR A 25 -22.91 11.20 40.93
C THR A 25 -21.78 10.17 40.95
N THR A 26 -20.92 10.34 41.95
CA THR A 26 -20.44 9.32 42.91
C THR A 26 -20.32 7.85 42.49
N LEU A 27 -19.07 7.38 42.58
CA LEU A 27 -18.64 6.03 42.94
C LEU A 27 -19.57 5.33 43.95
N ARG A 28 -19.93 4.07 43.64
CA ARG A 28 -20.24 3.06 44.66
C ARG A 28 -19.52 1.75 44.32
N CYS A 29 -18.59 1.37 45.19
CA CYS A 29 -18.14 0.00 45.34
C CYS A 29 -19.28 -0.87 45.89
N GLY A 30 -19.45 -2.05 45.32
CA GLY A 30 -20.33 -3.11 45.84
C GLY A 30 -19.70 -4.45 45.53
N ALA A 31 -19.16 -5.09 46.56
CA ALA A 31 -18.60 -6.43 46.51
C ALA A 31 -19.66 -7.50 46.79
N SER A 32 -19.37 -8.71 46.30
CA SER A 32 -19.87 -10.04 46.70
C SER A 32 -21.15 -10.60 46.07
N GLY A 33 -21.06 -11.85 45.60
CA GLY A 33 -22.16 -12.81 45.77
C GLY A 33 -22.58 -13.73 44.60
N ARG A 34 -21.88 -14.86 44.44
CA ARG A 34 -22.37 -16.22 44.08
C ARG A 34 -23.04 -16.54 42.72
N ARG A 35 -22.33 -17.44 42.02
CA ARG A 35 -22.73 -18.74 41.39
C ARG A 35 -24.08 -18.84 40.65
N GLY A 36 -24.00 -19.09 39.35
CA GLY A 36 -24.98 -19.82 38.56
C GLY A 36 -24.37 -20.26 37.23
N GLY A 37 -24.22 -21.58 37.02
CA GLY A 37 -23.59 -22.15 35.84
C GLY A 37 -24.41 -21.94 34.57
N ARG A 38 -23.73 -21.61 33.47
CA ARG A 38 -24.21 -21.75 32.09
C ARG A 38 -23.02 -21.98 31.15
N ALA A 39 -23.23 -22.86 30.19
CA ALA A 39 -22.28 -23.32 29.18
C ALA A 39 -21.61 -22.16 28.39
N PRO A 40 -20.39 -22.36 27.85
CA PRO A 40 -19.67 -21.31 27.16
C PRO A 40 -20.29 -21.06 25.79
N SER A 41 -21.04 -19.96 25.68
CA SER A 41 -21.29 -19.31 24.40
C SER A 41 -19.98 -18.67 23.94
N VAL A 42 -19.42 -19.15 22.84
CA VAL A 42 -18.27 -18.53 22.16
C VAL A 42 -18.75 -17.21 21.57
N VAL A 43 -18.67 -16.15 22.37
CA VAL A 43 -18.85 -14.78 21.90
C VAL A 43 -17.56 -14.37 21.21
N HIS A 44 -17.57 -14.36 19.88
CA HIS A 44 -16.58 -13.62 19.09
C HIS A 44 -16.74 -12.13 19.42
N THR A 45 -16.02 -11.66 20.43
CA THR A 45 -15.83 -10.24 20.67
C THR A 45 -14.94 -9.71 19.54
N SER A 46 -15.58 -9.11 18.54
CA SER A 46 -14.92 -8.22 17.58
C SER A 46 -14.36 -7.04 18.35
N ALA A 47 -13.15 -7.20 18.88
CA ALA A 47 -12.40 -6.11 19.49
C ALA A 47 -12.00 -5.14 18.36
N SER A 48 -12.68 -4.00 18.29
CA SER A 48 -12.22 -2.87 17.51
C SER A 48 -10.84 -2.48 18.01
N VAL A 49 -9.83 -2.63 17.15
CA VAL A 49 -8.48 -2.14 17.41
C VAL A 49 -8.60 -0.62 17.59
N PRO A 50 -8.17 -0.03 18.72
CA PRO A 50 -8.30 1.40 18.92
C PRO A 50 -7.44 2.15 17.89
N ASP A 51 -7.96 3.25 17.38
CA ASP A 51 -7.29 4.12 16.42
C ASP A 51 -6.26 4.99 17.15
N TRP A 52 -5.01 4.53 17.23
CA TRP A 52 -3.93 5.20 17.96
C TRP A 52 -3.10 6.11 17.02
N GLY A 53 -3.65 7.22 16.55
CA GLY A 53 -2.88 8.33 15.95
C GLY A 53 -1.82 7.90 14.91
N HIS A 54 -2.20 7.06 13.94
CA HIS A 54 -1.29 6.32 13.06
C HIS A 54 -0.66 7.13 11.90
N GLY A 55 -0.98 8.41 11.76
CA GLY A 55 -0.64 9.19 10.56
C GLY A 55 0.84 9.48 10.35
N ALA A 56 1.61 9.71 11.42
CA ALA A 56 3.02 10.17 11.31
C ALA A 56 4.00 9.00 11.11
N SER A 57 3.83 7.91 11.85
CA SER A 57 4.75 6.75 11.80
C SER A 57 4.64 5.95 10.50
N ALA A 58 3.44 5.90 9.90
CA ALA A 58 3.25 5.26 8.60
C ALA A 58 3.93 6.04 7.47
N LYS A 59 3.77 7.38 7.46
CA LYS A 59 4.37 8.29 6.47
C LYS A 59 5.88 8.18 6.36
N ALA A 60 6.58 7.98 7.46
CA ALA A 60 8.04 7.89 7.45
C ALA A 60 8.57 6.48 7.10
N LEU A 61 7.79 5.40 7.33
CA LEU A 61 8.10 4.08 6.77
C LEU A 61 7.83 4.00 5.25
N HIS A 62 7.01 4.91 4.70
CA HIS A 62 6.64 4.92 3.28
C HIS A 62 7.76 5.38 2.32
N GLN A 63 8.84 6.00 2.81
CA GLN A 63 9.90 6.53 1.93
C GLN A 63 10.81 5.45 1.30
N GLU A 64 10.84 4.22 1.84
CA GLU A 64 11.68 3.14 1.31
C GLU A 64 10.97 2.16 0.35
N GLU A 65 9.72 2.44 -0.05
CA GLU A 65 8.91 1.56 -0.92
C GLU A 65 9.37 1.48 -2.40
N ALA A 66 10.44 2.17 -2.77
CA ALA A 66 10.81 2.43 -4.16
C ALA A 66 11.46 1.23 -4.89
N ALA A 67 11.98 0.23 -4.15
CA ALA A 67 12.78 -0.87 -4.69
C ALA A 67 11.98 -1.91 -5.52
N VAL A 68 10.68 -2.07 -5.25
CA VAL A 68 9.82 -3.10 -5.87
C VAL A 68 9.63 -2.89 -7.37
N PHE A 69 9.73 -1.63 -7.82
CA PHE A 69 9.38 -1.24 -9.18
C PHE A 69 10.46 -1.49 -10.22
N GLN A 70 11.72 -1.70 -9.81
CA GLN A 70 12.80 -1.99 -10.76
C GLN A 70 12.56 -3.31 -11.50
N GLY A 71 12.20 -4.38 -10.78
CA GLY A 71 12.02 -5.71 -11.39
C GLY A 71 10.77 -5.86 -12.27
N ILE A 72 9.75 -4.98 -12.12
CA ILE A 72 8.50 -5.07 -12.89
C ILE A 72 8.66 -4.45 -14.29
N PHE A 73 9.42 -3.36 -14.39
CA PHE A 73 9.62 -2.64 -15.65
C PHE A 73 10.67 -3.26 -16.57
N ASP A 74 11.48 -4.19 -16.07
CA ASP A 74 12.47 -4.91 -16.87
C ASP A 74 11.86 -6.07 -17.68
N LEU A 75 10.55 -6.32 -17.58
CA LEU A 75 9.82 -7.41 -18.27
C LEU A 75 9.30 -7.07 -19.68
N GLU A 76 9.45 -5.82 -20.16
CA GLU A 76 8.82 -5.34 -21.41
C GLU A 76 9.53 -5.74 -22.73
N GLY A 77 10.42 -6.74 -22.72
CA GLY A 77 11.31 -7.04 -23.86
C GLY A 77 10.69 -7.70 -25.10
N ARG A 78 9.44 -8.21 -25.10
CA ARG A 78 8.91 -8.97 -26.26
C ARG A 78 7.40 -8.84 -26.47
N GLY A 79 7.00 -8.04 -27.45
CA GLY A 79 5.67 -8.06 -28.05
C GLY A 79 5.77 -8.03 -29.57
N ALA A 80 5.35 -9.12 -30.23
CA ALA A 80 5.30 -9.24 -31.69
C ALA A 80 3.95 -8.77 -32.23
N ALA A 81 3.96 -7.86 -33.20
CA ALA A 81 2.76 -7.38 -33.88
C ALA A 81 2.41 -8.29 -35.07
N THR A 82 1.15 -8.72 -35.15
CA THR A 82 0.57 -9.40 -36.32
C THR A 82 0.03 -8.37 -37.31
N LEU A 83 0.48 -8.46 -38.57
CA LEU A 83 0.13 -7.56 -39.67
C LEU A 83 -0.98 -8.15 -40.55
N ASN A 84 -1.96 -7.31 -40.93
CA ASN A 84 -2.86 -7.55 -42.07
C ASN A 84 -3.12 -6.24 -42.83
N ALA A 85 -3.15 -6.35 -44.16
CA ALA A 85 -2.89 -5.30 -45.15
C ALA A 85 -4.00 -4.25 -45.34
N ASN A 86 -3.59 -2.98 -45.35
CA ASN A 86 -4.16 -1.82 -46.08
C ASN A 86 -3.11 -0.70 -45.96
N SER A 87 -2.18 -0.66 -46.91
CA SER A 87 -0.75 -0.36 -46.64
C SER A 87 -0.38 1.11 -46.42
N GLY A 88 -0.71 2.05 -47.31
CA GLY A 88 -0.06 3.38 -47.28
C GLY A 88 -0.24 4.20 -45.98
N GLU A 89 -1.48 4.58 -45.64
CA GLU A 89 -1.73 5.47 -44.49
C GLU A 89 -1.53 4.79 -43.14
N ARG A 90 -1.74 3.47 -43.05
CA ARG A 90 -1.48 2.70 -41.83
C ARG A 90 0.00 2.46 -41.61
N GLU A 91 0.79 2.29 -42.66
CA GLU A 91 2.24 2.18 -42.55
C GLU A 91 2.84 3.47 -42.00
N ASP A 92 2.39 4.63 -42.48
CA ASP A 92 2.83 5.93 -41.97
C ASP A 92 2.43 6.14 -40.50
N ALA A 93 1.21 5.78 -40.13
CA ALA A 93 0.76 5.87 -38.72
C ALA A 93 1.55 4.91 -37.82
N ASN A 94 1.78 3.68 -38.27
CA ASN A 94 2.59 2.70 -37.53
C ASN A 94 4.04 3.14 -37.39
N ALA A 95 4.63 3.74 -38.43
CA ALA A 95 5.99 4.27 -38.40
C ALA A 95 6.13 5.38 -37.35
N LYS A 96 5.14 6.28 -37.24
CA LYS A 96 5.11 7.32 -36.20
C LYS A 96 5.00 6.74 -34.79
N THR A 97 4.13 5.75 -34.59
CA THR A 97 4.00 5.06 -33.29
C THR A 97 5.31 4.39 -32.88
N LEU A 98 5.97 3.69 -33.82
CA LEU A 98 7.26 3.05 -33.57
C LEU A 98 8.36 4.08 -33.26
N ALA A 99 8.37 5.22 -33.94
CA ALA A 99 9.27 6.31 -33.63
C ALA A 99 9.06 6.85 -32.21
N VAL A 100 7.81 7.03 -31.77
CA VAL A 100 7.49 7.43 -30.40
C VAL A 100 7.97 6.40 -29.38
N GLN A 101 7.75 5.10 -29.63
CA GLN A 101 8.24 4.05 -28.74
C GLN A 101 9.77 4.05 -28.63
N ALA A 102 10.49 4.31 -29.72
CA ALA A 102 11.95 4.45 -29.71
C ALA A 102 12.39 5.69 -28.92
N MET A 103 11.71 6.83 -29.09
CA MET A 103 11.98 8.05 -28.31
C MET A 103 11.76 7.84 -26.80
N ILE A 104 10.67 7.17 -26.41
CA ILE A 104 10.41 6.83 -25.00
C ILE A 104 11.51 5.92 -24.44
N THR A 105 11.94 4.90 -25.21
CA THR A 105 12.94 3.93 -24.74
C THR A 105 14.32 4.54 -24.56
N THR A 106 14.64 5.57 -25.36
CA THR A 106 15.94 6.25 -25.34
C THR A 106 15.94 7.54 -24.52
N CYS A 107 14.82 7.88 -23.87
CA CYS A 107 14.72 9.12 -23.11
C CYS A 107 15.67 9.08 -21.89
N PRO A 108 16.45 10.14 -21.63
CA PRO A 108 17.44 10.16 -20.56
C PRO A 108 16.82 10.43 -19.19
N ASP A 109 15.69 11.15 -19.16
CA ASP A 109 15.06 11.62 -17.95
C ASP A 109 13.55 11.84 -18.12
N ALA A 110 12.89 12.14 -17.01
CA ALA A 110 11.45 12.37 -16.98
C ALA A 110 11.00 13.66 -17.67
N TYR A 111 11.87 14.68 -17.76
CA TYR A 111 11.52 15.95 -18.44
C TYR A 111 11.41 15.73 -19.95
N THR A 112 12.38 15.02 -20.51
CA THR A 112 12.39 14.64 -21.93
C THR A 112 11.19 13.77 -22.25
N LEU A 113 10.86 12.81 -21.37
CA LEU A 113 9.67 11.97 -21.54
C LEU A 113 8.37 12.76 -21.52
N CYS A 114 8.23 13.72 -20.61
CA CYS A 114 7.08 14.63 -20.58
C CYS A 114 7.01 15.50 -21.84
N SER A 115 8.14 15.99 -22.35
CA SER A 115 8.19 16.76 -23.61
C SER A 115 7.76 15.91 -24.81
N ILE A 116 8.21 14.65 -24.91
CA ILE A 116 7.75 13.70 -25.94
C ILE A 116 6.23 13.50 -25.84
N ALA A 117 5.71 13.33 -24.63
CA ALA A 117 4.27 13.20 -24.40
C ALA A 117 3.48 14.49 -24.64
N GLU A 118 4.13 15.66 -24.71
CA GLU A 118 3.51 16.94 -25.03
C GLU A 118 3.48 17.17 -26.54
N THR A 119 4.58 16.89 -27.24
CA THR A 119 4.72 17.15 -28.68
C THR A 119 4.13 16.04 -29.56
N HIS A 120 4.28 14.78 -29.15
CA HIS A 120 3.93 13.60 -29.96
C HIS A 120 2.72 12.83 -29.47
N TRP A 121 1.90 13.38 -28.55
CA TRP A 121 0.78 12.64 -27.92
C TRP A 121 -0.22 12.01 -28.91
N ARG A 122 -0.36 12.57 -30.12
CA ARG A 122 -1.28 12.05 -31.14
C ARG A 122 -0.83 10.70 -31.71
N ASP A 123 0.48 10.46 -31.68
CA ASP A 123 1.13 9.27 -32.22
C ASP A 123 1.36 8.19 -31.14
N PHE A 124 0.89 8.42 -29.90
CA PHE A 124 0.90 7.40 -28.85
C PHE A 124 -0.17 6.35 -29.11
N ASP A 125 0.19 5.08 -28.92
CA ASP A 125 -0.74 3.96 -28.77
C ASP A 125 -0.83 3.51 -27.29
N ALA A 126 -1.62 2.46 -27.03
CA ALA A 126 -1.77 1.90 -25.70
C ALA A 126 -0.39 1.45 -25.13
N THR A 127 0.40 0.75 -25.94
CA THR A 127 1.73 0.24 -25.56
C THR A 127 2.69 1.38 -25.19
N ALA A 128 2.81 2.40 -26.04
CA ALA A 128 3.63 3.58 -25.78
C ALA A 128 3.17 4.32 -24.52
N THR A 129 1.86 4.38 -24.27
CA THR A 129 1.30 5.02 -23.08
C THR A 129 1.72 4.28 -21.80
N VAL A 130 1.59 2.96 -21.77
CA VAL A 130 2.01 2.12 -20.63
C VAL A 130 3.51 2.26 -20.39
N ARG A 131 4.31 2.13 -21.45
CA ARG A 131 5.77 2.24 -21.38
C ARG A 131 6.23 3.62 -20.90
N ALA A 132 5.61 4.70 -21.39
CA ALA A 132 5.91 6.05 -20.92
C ALA A 132 5.62 6.18 -19.42
N LEU A 133 4.48 5.66 -18.94
CA LEU A 133 4.18 5.72 -17.50
C LEU A 133 5.12 4.87 -16.66
N ALA A 134 5.52 3.71 -17.19
CA ALA A 134 6.52 2.85 -16.58
C ALA A 134 7.86 3.59 -16.39
N TRP A 135 8.38 4.20 -17.45
CA TRP A 135 9.61 4.99 -17.39
C TRP A 135 9.49 6.19 -16.45
N LEU A 136 8.36 6.92 -16.50
CA LEU A 136 8.14 8.06 -15.62
C LEU A 136 8.15 7.66 -14.14
N ALA A 137 7.52 6.52 -13.81
CA ALA A 137 7.54 5.97 -12.46
C ALA A 137 8.94 5.50 -12.04
N LYS A 138 9.72 4.91 -12.98
CA LYS A 138 11.12 4.51 -12.76
C LYS A 138 12.00 5.71 -12.46
N PHE A 139 11.90 6.79 -13.23
CA PHE A 139 12.66 8.02 -12.98
C PHE A 139 12.37 8.62 -11.60
N LYS A 140 11.09 8.69 -11.21
CA LYS A 140 10.70 9.16 -9.87
C LYS A 140 11.31 8.31 -8.75
N SER A 141 11.41 6.99 -8.95
CA SER A 141 12.05 6.08 -7.99
C SER A 141 13.56 6.34 -7.85
N LEU A 142 14.24 6.59 -8.97
CA LEU A 142 15.66 6.93 -8.99
C LEU A 142 15.94 8.27 -8.30
N GLU A 143 15.10 9.29 -8.55
CA GLU A 143 15.19 10.59 -7.88
C GLU A 143 15.01 10.48 -6.36
N ALA A 144 14.03 9.68 -5.91
CA ALA A 144 13.80 9.44 -4.49
C ALA A 144 15.01 8.75 -3.82
N SER A 145 15.69 7.86 -4.54
CA SER A 145 16.87 7.14 -4.05
C SER A 145 18.11 8.05 -4.00
N ALA A 146 18.27 8.95 -4.98
CA ALA A 146 19.42 9.86 -5.07
C ALA A 146 19.33 11.04 -4.09
N ALA A 147 18.12 11.52 -3.77
CA ALA A 147 17.91 12.77 -3.05
C ALA A 147 18.05 12.69 -1.52
N GLY A 148 18.33 11.51 -0.93
CA GLY A 148 18.69 11.38 0.48
C GLY A 148 17.74 12.06 1.50
N GLY A 149 16.46 12.26 1.15
CA GLY A 149 15.41 12.67 2.09
C GLY A 149 14.78 14.06 1.90
N GLU A 150 15.43 15.07 1.31
CA GLU A 150 14.86 16.44 1.33
C GLU A 150 15.00 17.27 0.03
N GLY A 151 15.65 16.76 -1.00
CA GLY A 151 15.80 17.46 -2.29
C GLY A 151 14.97 16.85 -3.40
N ALA A 152 13.65 16.71 -3.24
CA ALA A 152 12.81 16.27 -4.35
C ALA A 152 12.87 17.32 -5.46
N SER A 153 13.65 17.07 -6.52
CA SER A 153 13.42 17.64 -7.84
C SER A 153 11.99 17.29 -8.19
N ALA A 154 11.07 18.19 -7.88
CA ALA A 154 9.68 18.02 -8.22
C ALA A 154 9.65 17.93 -9.74
N LEU A 155 9.32 16.76 -10.28
CA LEU A 155 8.72 16.68 -11.61
C LEU A 155 7.82 17.90 -11.74
N PRO A 156 8.06 18.78 -12.73
CA PRO A 156 7.43 20.09 -12.82
C PRO A 156 5.96 19.87 -12.59
N ARG A 157 5.49 20.44 -11.48
CA ARG A 157 4.20 20.12 -10.87
C ARG A 157 3.15 20.36 -11.95
N GLU A 158 2.66 19.27 -12.53
CA GLU A 158 1.71 19.25 -13.65
C GLU A 158 2.22 19.81 -14.98
N ALA A 159 3.40 19.40 -15.44
CA ALA A 159 3.78 19.57 -16.85
C ALA A 159 2.67 19.05 -17.78
N GLU A 160 2.40 19.78 -18.86
CA GLU A 160 1.35 19.45 -19.83
C GLU A 160 1.46 18.00 -20.30
N GLY A 161 2.68 17.50 -20.54
CA GLY A 161 2.94 16.09 -20.85
C GLY A 161 2.37 15.08 -19.85
N ALA A 162 2.44 15.34 -18.54
CA ALA A 162 1.85 14.45 -17.54
C ALA A 162 0.32 14.42 -17.63
N THR A 163 -0.29 15.57 -17.90
CA THR A 163 -1.73 15.68 -18.14
C THR A 163 -2.13 14.95 -19.42
N ARG A 164 -1.34 15.07 -20.49
CA ARG A 164 -1.54 14.33 -21.75
C ARG A 164 -1.48 12.82 -21.53
N LEU A 165 -0.48 12.32 -20.78
CA LEU A 165 -0.39 10.89 -20.45
C LEU A 165 -1.63 10.38 -19.71
N LYS A 166 -2.15 11.14 -18.73
CA LYS A 166 -3.41 10.77 -18.05
C LYS A 166 -4.59 10.71 -19.02
N SER A 167 -4.69 11.66 -19.94
CA SER A 167 -5.73 11.65 -20.99
C SER A 167 -5.58 10.47 -21.94
N LEU A 168 -4.34 10.08 -22.30
CA LEU A 168 -4.07 8.91 -23.14
C LEU A 168 -4.48 7.61 -22.42
N VAL A 169 -4.26 7.48 -21.12
CA VAL A 169 -4.76 6.34 -20.33
C VAL A 169 -6.28 6.27 -20.36
N ALA A 170 -6.97 7.41 -20.26
CA ALA A 170 -8.43 7.42 -20.38
C ALA A 170 -8.88 7.03 -21.80
N LYS A 171 -8.18 7.53 -22.83
CA LYS A 171 -8.46 7.23 -24.25
C LYS A 171 -8.32 5.74 -24.57
N PHE A 172 -7.24 5.11 -24.12
CA PHE A 172 -6.90 3.72 -24.44
C PHE A 172 -7.35 2.71 -23.37
N ALA A 173 -8.24 3.10 -22.47
CA ALA A 173 -8.65 2.28 -21.31
C ALA A 173 -9.13 0.87 -21.68
N ASN A 174 -9.75 0.71 -22.85
CA ASN A 174 -10.27 -0.57 -23.35
C ASN A 174 -9.22 -1.41 -24.09
N ASP A 175 -8.13 -0.79 -24.55
CA ASP A 175 -7.11 -1.43 -25.37
C ASP A 175 -5.99 -2.05 -24.53
N PHE A 176 -5.91 -1.68 -23.25
CA PHE A 176 -4.93 -2.24 -22.31
C PHE A 176 -5.22 -3.70 -22.00
N SER A 177 -4.16 -4.52 -22.11
CA SER A 177 -4.16 -5.89 -21.61
C SER A 177 -4.24 -5.92 -20.07
N THR A 178 -4.51 -7.09 -19.51
CA THR A 178 -4.50 -7.29 -18.06
C THR A 178 -3.17 -6.90 -17.41
N LYS A 179 -2.05 -7.18 -18.09
CA LYS A 179 -0.71 -6.83 -17.60
C LYS A 179 -0.48 -5.33 -17.62
N ASP A 180 -0.88 -4.68 -18.71
CA ASP A 180 -0.83 -3.22 -18.85
C ASP A 180 -1.60 -2.53 -17.74
N LEU A 181 -2.79 -3.04 -17.38
CA LEU A 181 -3.57 -2.49 -16.27
C LEU A 181 -2.82 -2.57 -14.93
N VAL A 182 -2.12 -3.66 -14.64
CA VAL A 182 -1.29 -3.79 -13.43
C VAL A 182 -0.13 -2.80 -13.45
N LEU A 183 0.56 -2.66 -14.58
CA LEU A 183 1.65 -1.70 -14.77
C LEU A 183 1.16 -0.26 -14.59
N LEU A 184 0.00 0.08 -15.16
CA LEU A 184 -0.62 1.41 -15.03
C LEU A 184 -1.02 1.71 -13.59
N LEU A 185 -1.65 0.77 -12.88
CA LEU A 185 -1.97 0.93 -11.46
C LEU A 185 -0.71 1.21 -10.66
N GLY A 186 0.33 0.40 -10.91
CA GLY A 186 1.66 0.57 -10.38
C GLY A 186 2.26 1.96 -10.59
N GLY A 187 2.29 2.40 -11.85
CA GLY A 187 2.78 3.71 -12.25
C GLY A 187 2.02 4.85 -11.58
N PHE A 188 0.68 4.79 -11.56
CA PHE A 188 -0.15 5.81 -10.89
C PHE A 188 0.13 5.86 -9.39
N ALA A 189 0.21 4.70 -8.73
CA ALA A 189 0.53 4.59 -7.31
C ALA A 189 1.91 5.18 -6.99
N GLN A 190 2.93 4.85 -7.79
CA GLN A 190 4.29 5.35 -7.62
C GLN A 190 4.39 6.86 -7.88
N LEU A 191 3.71 7.34 -8.93
CA LEU A 191 3.66 8.76 -9.28
C LEU A 191 2.80 9.58 -8.29
N GLY A 192 1.99 8.92 -7.46
CA GLY A 192 1.05 9.60 -6.55
C GLY A 192 -0.08 10.29 -7.32
N TRP A 193 -0.41 9.77 -8.50
CA TRP A 193 -1.47 10.32 -9.34
C TRP A 193 -2.83 9.77 -8.93
N ALA A 194 -3.85 10.62 -9.00
CA ALA A 194 -5.23 10.17 -8.89
C ALA A 194 -5.58 9.25 -10.06
N ILE A 195 -6.20 8.10 -9.76
CA ILE A 195 -6.64 7.16 -10.77
C ILE A 195 -7.75 7.78 -11.63
N THR A 196 -7.70 7.58 -12.95
CA THR A 196 -8.78 8.03 -13.84
C THR A 196 -10.02 7.15 -13.64
N PRO A 197 -11.25 7.66 -13.82
CA PRO A 197 -12.46 6.85 -13.72
C PRO A 197 -12.41 5.60 -14.64
N ALA A 198 -11.92 5.75 -15.87
CA ALA A 198 -11.80 4.64 -16.82
C ALA A 198 -10.83 3.54 -16.32
N LEU A 199 -9.67 3.91 -15.78
CA LEU A 199 -8.73 2.94 -15.19
C LEU A 199 -9.31 2.30 -13.92
N SER A 200 -10.06 3.06 -13.12
CA SER A 200 -10.78 2.56 -11.95
C SER A 200 -11.87 1.55 -12.31
N ASP A 201 -12.56 1.72 -13.43
CA ASP A 201 -13.58 0.78 -13.88
C ASP A 201 -12.95 -0.52 -14.38
N ARG A 202 -11.87 -0.38 -15.15
CA ARG A 202 -11.08 -1.52 -15.65
C ARG A 202 -10.43 -2.32 -14.52
N SER A 203 -9.87 -1.66 -13.50
CA SER A 203 -9.27 -2.35 -12.34
C SER A 203 -10.30 -3.12 -11.53
N ARG A 204 -11.51 -2.57 -11.36
CA ARG A 204 -12.64 -3.28 -10.74
C ARG A 204 -13.06 -4.49 -11.58
N SER A 205 -13.10 -4.35 -12.91
CA SER A 205 -13.42 -5.46 -13.81
C SER A 205 -12.35 -6.56 -13.76
N LEU A 206 -11.06 -6.19 -13.69
CA LEU A 206 -9.95 -7.14 -13.61
C LEU A 206 -10.14 -8.08 -12.41
N ALA A 207 -10.43 -7.52 -11.24
CA ALA A 207 -10.51 -8.31 -10.02
C ALA A 207 -11.81 -9.14 -9.88
N VAL A 208 -12.84 -8.84 -10.67
CA VAL A 208 -14.06 -9.67 -10.74
C VAL A 208 -13.94 -10.73 -11.83
N SER A 209 -13.14 -10.49 -12.85
CA SER A 209 -12.88 -11.45 -13.92
C SER A 209 -11.94 -12.57 -13.45
N SER A 210 -12.09 -13.77 -14.01
CA SER A 210 -11.17 -14.92 -13.83
C SER A 210 -9.78 -14.70 -14.46
N ASN A 211 -9.37 -13.45 -14.67
CA ASN A 211 -8.07 -13.11 -15.22
C ASN A 211 -7.00 -12.89 -14.15
N LEU A 212 -7.37 -12.78 -12.87
CA LEU A 212 -6.39 -12.73 -11.78
C LEU A 212 -5.51 -13.99 -11.77
N ASP A 213 -6.09 -15.15 -12.03
CA ASP A 213 -5.37 -16.44 -12.04
C ASP A 213 -4.32 -16.55 -13.17
N LYS A 214 -4.34 -15.64 -14.15
CA LYS A 214 -3.37 -15.56 -15.24
C LYS A 214 -2.18 -14.67 -14.91
N LEU A 215 -2.26 -13.89 -13.83
CA LEU A 215 -1.18 -13.03 -13.39
C LEU A 215 -0.08 -13.88 -12.74
N SER A 216 1.15 -13.46 -12.97
CA SER A 216 2.29 -13.92 -12.19
C SER A 216 2.20 -13.42 -10.76
N CYS A 217 2.90 -14.09 -9.84
CA CYS A 217 3.00 -13.66 -8.44
C CYS A 217 3.38 -12.17 -8.32
N GLN A 218 4.40 -11.73 -9.07
CA GLN A 218 4.88 -10.36 -9.04
C GLN A 218 3.82 -9.35 -9.51
N GLU A 219 3.05 -9.69 -10.55
CA GLU A 219 1.93 -8.87 -11.04
C GLU A 219 0.80 -8.77 -10.00
N VAL A 220 0.48 -9.87 -9.30
CA VAL A 220 -0.52 -9.86 -8.22
C VAL A 220 -0.06 -9.00 -7.05
N VAL A 221 1.19 -9.15 -6.61
CA VAL A 221 1.78 -8.35 -5.53
C VAL A 221 1.77 -6.86 -5.89
N CYS A 222 2.17 -6.53 -7.13
CA CYS A 222 2.10 -5.17 -7.66
C CYS A 222 0.68 -4.61 -7.62
N CYS A 223 -0.30 -5.39 -8.06
CA CYS A 223 -1.71 -5.01 -8.07
C CYS A 223 -2.21 -4.68 -6.65
N VAL A 224 -1.96 -5.57 -5.68
CA VAL A 224 -2.38 -5.37 -4.28
C VAL A 224 -1.68 -4.16 -3.66
N TRP A 225 -0.37 -4.00 -3.88
CA TRP A 225 0.38 -2.85 -3.40
C TRP A 225 -0.16 -1.54 -3.99
N ALA A 226 -0.35 -1.49 -5.31
CA ALA A 226 -0.80 -0.29 -6.01
C ALA A 226 -2.21 0.11 -5.56
N LEU A 227 -3.13 -0.85 -5.43
CA LEU A 227 -4.45 -0.62 -4.88
C LEU A 227 -4.38 -0.11 -3.44
N GLY A 228 -3.52 -0.68 -2.59
CA GLY A 228 -3.27 -0.19 -1.23
C GLY A 228 -2.84 1.27 -1.21
N LYS A 229 -1.85 1.63 -2.02
CA LYS A 229 -1.31 2.99 -2.11
C LYS A 229 -2.33 4.00 -2.66
N ILE A 230 -3.12 3.63 -3.67
CA ILE A 230 -4.16 4.48 -4.24
C ILE A 230 -5.37 4.62 -3.30
N SER A 231 -5.69 3.57 -2.54
CA SER A 231 -6.87 3.53 -1.67
C SER A 231 -6.85 4.51 -0.51
N ALA A 232 -5.65 4.92 -0.07
CA ALA A 232 -5.48 5.98 0.89
C ALA A 232 -6.13 7.30 0.42
N ASN A 233 -6.26 7.50 -0.90
CA ASN A 233 -6.63 8.80 -1.48
C ASN A 233 -7.91 8.78 -2.33
N ALA A 234 -8.30 7.67 -2.96
CA ALA A 234 -9.42 7.71 -3.93
C ALA A 234 -10.19 6.40 -4.16
N LEU A 235 -9.52 5.24 -4.21
CA LEU A 235 -10.15 3.99 -4.66
C LEU A 235 -10.39 3.01 -3.51
N LYS A 236 -11.64 2.68 -3.20
CA LYS A 236 -11.96 1.59 -2.26
C LYS A 236 -12.51 0.38 -3.01
N PRO A 237 -11.73 -0.69 -3.19
CA PRO A 237 -12.22 -1.91 -3.83
C PRO A 237 -13.38 -2.52 -3.03
N SER A 238 -14.28 -3.22 -3.72
CA SER A 238 -15.38 -3.93 -3.06
C SER A 238 -14.86 -5.13 -2.27
N LYS A 239 -15.60 -5.58 -1.25
CA LYS A 239 -15.25 -6.78 -0.47
C LYS A 239 -15.06 -8.02 -1.34
N ARG A 240 -15.83 -8.14 -2.44
CA ARG A 240 -15.70 -9.23 -3.40
C ARG A 240 -14.34 -9.21 -4.10
N VAL A 241 -13.92 -8.03 -4.58
CA VAL A 241 -12.61 -7.84 -5.21
C VAL A 241 -11.47 -8.17 -4.24
N LEU A 242 -11.56 -7.69 -3.00
CA LEU A 242 -10.56 -7.97 -1.98
C LEU A 242 -10.43 -9.47 -1.70
N LYS A 243 -11.56 -10.18 -1.63
CA LYS A 243 -11.58 -11.62 -1.44
C LYS A 243 -10.96 -12.38 -2.62
N SER A 244 -11.26 -11.99 -3.86
CA SER A 244 -10.67 -12.62 -5.05
C SER A 244 -9.16 -12.38 -5.14
N LEU A 245 -8.69 -11.17 -4.78
CA LEU A 245 -7.25 -10.89 -4.66
C LEU A 245 -6.61 -11.73 -3.56
N GLU A 246 -7.26 -11.85 -2.40
CA GLU A 246 -6.78 -12.67 -1.29
C GLU A 246 -6.63 -14.15 -1.67
N GLU A 247 -7.65 -14.73 -2.32
CA GLU A 247 -7.63 -16.12 -2.79
C GLU A 247 -6.50 -16.36 -3.81
N CYS A 248 -6.29 -15.41 -4.72
CA CYS A 248 -5.19 -15.43 -5.69
C CYS A 248 -3.81 -15.29 -5.02
N CYS A 249 -3.67 -14.40 -4.05
CA CYS A 249 -2.44 -14.26 -3.26
C CYS A 249 -2.09 -15.54 -2.49
N LEU A 250 -3.08 -16.16 -1.85
CA LEU A 250 -2.88 -17.40 -1.10
C LEU A 250 -2.42 -18.55 -1.99
N SER A 251 -2.99 -18.68 -3.20
CA SER A 251 -2.57 -19.73 -4.13
C SER A 251 -1.09 -19.59 -4.51
N HIS A 252 -0.61 -18.37 -4.75
CA HIS A 252 0.81 -18.09 -5.01
C HIS A 252 1.71 -18.35 -3.80
N CYS A 253 1.30 -17.98 -2.57
CA CYS A 253 2.06 -18.27 -1.34
C CYS A 253 2.33 -19.77 -1.15
N THR A 254 1.37 -20.61 -1.53
CA THR A 254 1.45 -22.07 -1.39
C THR A 254 2.08 -22.79 -2.59
N SER A 255 2.43 -22.06 -3.65
CA SER A 255 3.00 -22.65 -4.86
C SER A 255 4.48 -23.04 -4.66
N ALA A 256 4.96 -23.99 -5.46
CA ALA A 256 6.34 -24.49 -5.37
C ALA A 256 7.41 -23.40 -5.62
N ASN A 257 7.08 -22.37 -6.40
CA ASN A 257 7.99 -21.25 -6.68
C ASN A 257 7.95 -20.15 -5.61
N GLY A 258 7.06 -20.27 -4.61
CA GLY A 258 6.95 -19.38 -3.46
C GLY A 258 6.70 -17.90 -3.78
N ILE A 259 6.35 -17.12 -2.76
CA ILE A 259 6.46 -15.66 -2.81
C ILE A 259 7.72 -15.30 -2.04
N GLU A 260 8.57 -14.45 -2.62
CA GLU A 260 9.74 -13.93 -1.92
C GLU A 260 9.31 -13.16 -0.66
N THR A 261 10.14 -13.18 0.39
CA THR A 261 9.79 -12.55 1.66
C THR A 261 9.51 -11.04 1.49
N SER A 262 10.27 -10.35 0.65
CA SER A 262 10.07 -8.92 0.33
C SER A 262 8.71 -8.68 -0.35
N GLN A 263 8.34 -9.49 -1.35
CA GLN A 263 7.06 -9.42 -2.04
C GLN A 263 5.88 -9.67 -1.09
N LEU A 264 6.05 -10.61 -0.15
CA LEU A 264 5.08 -10.90 0.88
C LEU A 264 4.85 -9.71 1.82
N VAL A 265 5.92 -8.98 2.21
CA VAL A 265 5.78 -7.74 2.99
C VAL A 265 4.88 -6.74 2.26
N GLN A 266 5.14 -6.51 0.97
CA GLN A 266 4.41 -5.54 0.16
C GLN A 266 2.94 -5.91 -0.01
N MET A 267 2.67 -7.19 -0.22
CA MET A 267 1.32 -7.72 -0.35
C MET A 267 0.53 -7.56 0.96
N VAL A 268 1.10 -7.95 2.10
CA VAL A 268 0.46 -7.81 3.42
C VAL A 268 0.26 -6.33 3.77
N TRP A 269 1.22 -5.48 3.42
CA TRP A 269 1.09 -4.03 3.54
C TRP A 269 -0.08 -3.50 2.72
N GLY A 270 -0.19 -3.90 1.45
CA GLY A 270 -1.25 -3.46 0.54
C GLY A 270 -2.63 -3.78 1.08
N PHE A 271 -2.86 -5.02 1.57
CA PHE A 271 -4.10 -5.37 2.26
C PHE A 271 -4.33 -4.56 3.54
N GLY A 272 -3.28 -4.31 4.30
CA GLY A 272 -3.33 -3.44 5.49
C GLY A 272 -3.82 -2.04 5.16
N GLN A 273 -3.37 -1.45 4.04
CA GLN A 273 -3.83 -0.14 3.57
C GLN A 273 -5.28 -0.17 3.10
N LEU A 274 -5.69 -1.24 2.43
CA LEU A 274 -7.07 -1.47 2.00
C LEU A 274 -8.03 -1.68 3.18
N GLY A 275 -7.52 -1.82 4.41
CA GLY A 275 -8.31 -2.13 5.60
C GLY A 275 -8.92 -3.53 5.55
N HIS A 276 -8.35 -4.42 4.73
CA HIS A 276 -8.81 -5.79 4.57
C HIS A 276 -8.16 -6.66 5.66
N ARG A 277 -8.98 -7.31 6.48
CA ARG A 277 -8.50 -8.27 7.49
C ARG A 277 -8.30 -9.61 6.82
N LEU A 278 -7.13 -10.20 7.03
CA LEU A 278 -6.77 -11.50 6.46
C LEU A 278 -7.16 -12.61 7.45
N PRO A 279 -7.78 -13.71 6.98
CA PRO A 279 -8.10 -14.86 7.82
C PRO A 279 -6.83 -15.48 8.42
N ALA A 280 -6.76 -15.49 9.75
CA ALA A 280 -5.58 -15.93 10.49
C ALA A 280 -5.12 -17.34 10.11
N ASP A 281 -6.03 -18.32 10.09
CA ASP A 281 -5.67 -19.73 9.96
C ASP A 281 -4.98 -20.05 8.62
N THR A 282 -5.53 -19.57 7.51
CA THR A 282 -4.97 -19.81 6.17
C THR A 282 -3.69 -19.01 5.94
N TRP A 283 -3.66 -17.75 6.39
CA TRP A 283 -2.51 -16.89 6.18
C TRP A 283 -1.33 -17.26 7.05
N PHE A 284 -1.51 -17.75 8.28
CA PHE A 284 -0.37 -18.22 9.07
C PHE A 284 0.31 -19.44 8.45
N GLU A 285 -0.45 -20.38 7.89
CA GLU A 285 0.12 -21.51 7.16
C GLU A 285 0.83 -21.05 5.88
N ALA A 286 0.23 -20.13 5.14
CA ALA A 286 0.88 -19.52 3.97
C ALA A 286 2.20 -18.80 4.35
N LEU A 287 2.20 -18.00 5.43
CA LEU A 287 3.39 -17.32 5.94
C LEU A 287 4.50 -18.30 6.32
N LYS A 288 4.15 -19.41 6.98
CA LYS A 288 5.13 -20.46 7.35
C LYS A 288 5.66 -21.23 6.15
N ALA A 289 4.85 -21.39 5.09
CA ALA A 289 5.27 -22.04 3.86
C ALA A 289 6.19 -21.14 3.02
N SER A 290 5.86 -19.85 2.89
CA SER A 290 6.62 -18.91 2.05
C SER A 290 7.89 -18.38 2.73
N THR A 291 7.92 -18.33 4.06
CA THR A 291 9.12 -17.95 4.81
C THR A 291 9.62 -19.18 5.53
N SER A 292 10.79 -19.71 5.17
CA SER A 292 11.37 -20.93 5.74
C SER A 292 11.45 -20.82 7.27
N GLN A 293 10.39 -21.27 7.96
CA GLN A 293 10.18 -21.06 9.40
C GLN A 293 10.42 -19.61 9.89
N LEU A 294 10.05 -18.61 9.09
CA LEU A 294 10.26 -17.16 9.37
C LEU A 294 11.73 -16.75 9.57
N ASP A 295 12.70 -17.60 9.19
CA ASP A 295 14.12 -17.24 9.28
C ASP A 295 14.54 -16.29 8.14
N ASP A 296 13.86 -16.35 6.99
CA ASP A 296 14.10 -15.44 5.85
C ASP A 296 13.81 -13.98 6.16
N VAL A 297 13.00 -13.69 7.19
CA VAL A 297 12.71 -12.32 7.66
C VAL A 297 13.99 -11.59 8.08
N LYS A 298 15.06 -12.31 8.46
CA LYS A 298 16.37 -11.74 8.77
C LYS A 298 17.07 -11.12 7.56
N SER A 299 16.73 -11.57 6.34
CA SER A 299 17.30 -11.05 5.10
C SER A 299 16.74 -9.68 4.72
N LEU A 300 15.57 -9.32 5.25
CA LEU A 300 14.96 -8.02 5.05
C LEU A 300 15.74 -6.91 5.75
N GLN A 301 15.71 -5.71 5.18
CA GLN A 301 16.22 -4.52 5.84
C GLN A 301 15.42 -4.20 7.11
N PRO A 302 16.03 -3.54 8.11
CA PRO A 302 15.34 -3.16 9.36
C PRO A 302 13.98 -2.47 9.18
N SER A 303 13.90 -1.56 8.22
CA SER A 303 12.69 -0.83 7.82
C SER A 303 11.62 -1.75 7.23
N GLU A 304 12.00 -2.70 6.37
CA GLU A 304 11.11 -3.71 5.81
C GLU A 304 10.60 -4.68 6.88
N GLN A 305 11.44 -5.07 7.83
CA GLN A 305 11.03 -5.86 9.01
C GLN A 305 9.98 -5.10 9.83
N ALA A 306 10.21 -3.80 10.09
CA ALA A 306 9.25 -2.94 10.79
C ALA A 306 7.94 -2.77 10.01
N LEU A 307 8.03 -2.54 8.70
CA LEU A 307 6.89 -2.44 7.79
C LEU A 307 6.07 -3.74 7.80
N PHE A 308 6.74 -4.89 7.77
CA PHE A 308 6.09 -6.19 7.82
C PHE A 308 5.35 -6.41 9.14
N ALA A 309 6.03 -6.20 10.28
CA ALA A 309 5.41 -6.33 11.60
C ALA A 309 4.20 -5.41 11.77
N TRP A 310 4.31 -4.17 11.32
CA TRP A 310 3.20 -3.21 11.33
C TRP A 310 2.05 -3.66 10.42
N SER A 311 2.36 -4.12 9.21
CA SER A 311 1.36 -4.57 8.25
C SER A 311 0.59 -5.78 8.78
N LEU A 312 1.27 -6.75 9.40
CA LEU A 312 0.64 -7.87 10.10
C LEU A 312 -0.37 -7.40 11.17
N SER A 313 -0.04 -6.36 11.92
CA SER A 313 -0.99 -5.76 12.88
C SER A 313 -2.23 -5.14 12.23
N ARG A 314 -2.08 -4.56 11.04
CA ARG A 314 -3.18 -3.95 10.29
C ARG A 314 -4.08 -4.96 9.61
N VAL A 315 -3.54 -6.10 9.19
CA VAL A 315 -4.35 -7.19 8.62
C VAL A 315 -4.93 -8.13 9.67
N GLY A 316 -4.52 -7.99 10.94
CA GLY A 316 -5.04 -8.80 12.05
C GLY A 316 -4.27 -10.10 12.30
N LEU A 317 -3.07 -10.24 11.73
CA LEU A 317 -2.21 -11.41 11.85
C LEU A 317 -1.21 -11.27 13.02
N THR A 318 -1.73 -10.99 14.23
CA THR A 318 -0.90 -10.81 15.44
C THR A 318 -1.11 -11.89 16.50
N SER A 319 -2.03 -12.82 16.29
CA SER A 319 -2.36 -13.87 17.26
C SER A 319 -1.33 -15.00 17.29
N ASP A 320 -0.62 -15.27 16.20
CA ASP A 320 0.39 -16.32 16.14
C ASP A 320 1.71 -15.85 16.80
N ARG A 321 2.03 -16.48 17.93
CA ARG A 321 3.27 -16.24 18.68
C ARG A 321 4.53 -16.65 17.90
N GLN A 322 4.45 -17.59 16.97
CA GLN A 322 5.60 -18.01 16.18
C GLN A 322 6.04 -16.93 15.19
N VAL A 323 5.08 -16.27 14.53
CA VAL A 323 5.35 -15.09 13.68
C VAL A 323 6.07 -14.01 14.48
N GLY A 324 5.52 -13.66 15.64
CA GLY A 324 6.14 -12.66 16.52
C GLY A 324 7.53 -13.08 17.05
N LYS A 325 7.75 -14.37 17.33
CA LYS A 325 9.08 -14.90 17.70
C LYS A 325 10.07 -14.86 16.54
N GLY A 326 9.63 -15.15 15.31
CA GLY A 326 10.44 -15.01 14.10
C GLY A 326 10.93 -13.56 13.91
N LEU A 327 9.99 -12.61 13.98
CA LEU A 327 10.29 -11.18 13.95
C LEU A 327 11.23 -10.75 15.09
N LEU A 328 11.05 -11.27 16.31
CA LEU A 328 11.93 -10.96 17.43
C LEU A 328 13.36 -11.49 17.21
N ARG A 329 13.51 -12.68 16.62
CA ARG A 329 14.82 -13.24 16.24
C ARG A 329 15.50 -12.36 15.20
N ALA A 330 14.76 -11.92 14.17
CA ALA A 330 15.27 -11.01 13.15
C ALA A 330 15.69 -9.65 13.74
N PHE A 331 14.80 -9.02 14.50
CA PHE A 331 15.06 -7.76 15.20
C PHE A 331 16.30 -7.84 16.09
N LYS A 332 16.44 -8.91 16.89
CA LYS A 332 17.61 -9.11 17.76
C LYS A 332 18.92 -9.19 16.97
N ALA A 333 18.90 -9.82 15.79
CA ALA A 333 20.09 -9.98 14.96
C ALA A 333 20.54 -8.66 14.33
N THR A 334 19.60 -7.80 13.94
CA THR A 334 19.89 -6.57 13.18
C THR A 334 19.63 -5.28 13.97
N VAL A 335 19.37 -5.32 15.28
CA VAL A 335 19.01 -4.16 16.13
C VAL A 335 19.93 -2.95 15.98
N LYS A 336 21.22 -3.16 15.70
CA LYS A 336 22.20 -2.07 15.52
C LYS A 336 21.99 -1.27 14.23
N GLN A 337 21.29 -1.84 13.25
CA GLN A 337 21.02 -1.24 11.94
C GLN A 337 19.69 -0.47 11.94
N TYR A 338 18.82 -0.69 12.92
CA TYR A 338 17.55 0.01 13.02
C TYR A 338 17.73 1.51 13.23
N ASP A 339 16.93 2.31 12.53
CA ASP A 339 16.61 3.67 12.91
C ASP A 339 15.61 3.68 14.10
N LEU A 340 15.41 4.85 14.70
CA LEU A 340 14.56 4.98 15.88
C LEU A 340 13.08 4.71 15.60
N LEU A 341 12.59 5.08 14.41
CA LEU A 341 11.20 4.91 14.03
C LEU A 341 10.84 3.44 13.79
N SER A 342 11.69 2.74 13.04
CA SER A 342 11.56 1.31 12.77
C SER A 342 11.63 0.52 14.08
N MET A 343 12.53 0.91 15.00
CA MET A 343 12.62 0.31 16.33
C MET A 343 11.35 0.54 17.18
N ASN A 344 10.80 1.77 17.19
CA ASN A 344 9.52 2.08 17.85
C ASN A 344 8.38 1.21 17.34
N THR A 345 8.32 1.08 16.02
CA THR A 345 7.30 0.28 15.33
C THR A 345 7.42 -1.19 15.75
N MET A 346 8.63 -1.76 15.76
CA MET A 346 8.85 -3.14 16.20
C MET A 346 8.45 -3.37 17.65
N LEU A 347 8.87 -2.51 18.59
CA LEU A 347 8.50 -2.63 20.01
C LEU A 347 6.98 -2.57 20.21
N LYS A 348 6.30 -1.67 19.50
CA LYS A 348 4.83 -1.58 19.50
C LYS A 348 4.21 -2.87 18.97
N CYS A 349 4.71 -3.42 17.87
CA CYS A 349 4.18 -4.65 17.27
C CYS A 349 4.41 -5.87 18.16
N PHE A 350 5.55 -5.99 18.86
CA PHE A 350 5.77 -7.08 19.82
C PHE A 350 4.77 -7.05 20.97
N HIS A 351 4.44 -5.86 21.48
CA HIS A 351 3.38 -5.71 22.48
C HIS A 351 2.03 -6.19 21.95
N LEU A 352 1.65 -5.80 20.72
CA LEU A 352 0.40 -6.24 20.08
C LEU A 352 0.36 -7.76 19.84
N MET A 353 1.50 -8.35 19.48
CA MET A 353 1.67 -9.79 19.29
C MET A 353 1.84 -10.57 20.59
N LYS A 354 1.83 -9.89 21.75
CA LYS A 354 2.06 -10.48 23.08
C LYS A 354 3.38 -11.25 23.15
N VAL A 355 4.41 -10.73 22.48
CA VAL A 355 5.77 -11.27 22.50
C VAL A 355 6.60 -10.48 23.52
N LYS A 356 7.13 -11.19 24.51
CA LYS A 356 7.99 -10.60 25.53
C LYS A 356 9.36 -10.25 24.94
N VAL A 357 9.74 -8.98 25.00
CA VAL A 357 11.06 -8.51 24.59
C VAL A 357 12.04 -8.70 25.76
N PRO A 358 13.17 -9.42 25.57
CA PRO A 358 14.16 -9.60 26.63
C PRO A 358 14.76 -8.28 27.13
N GLN A 359 15.03 -8.19 28.45
CA GLN A 359 15.61 -7.00 29.08
C GLN A 359 16.98 -6.62 28.50
N ASP A 360 17.82 -7.61 28.14
CA ASP A 360 19.11 -7.38 27.49
C ASP A 360 18.95 -6.75 26.10
N LEU A 361 17.88 -7.09 25.38
CA LEU A 361 17.57 -6.52 24.08
C LEU A 361 17.03 -5.09 24.22
N LEU A 362 16.19 -4.82 25.23
CA LEU A 362 15.73 -3.45 25.53
C LEU A 362 16.90 -2.53 25.89
N ALA A 363 17.86 -3.01 26.69
CA ALA A 363 19.08 -2.25 26.98
C ALA A 363 19.88 -1.92 25.69
N LYS A 364 19.95 -2.85 24.73
CA LYS A 364 20.56 -2.58 23.41
C LYS A 364 19.77 -1.55 22.61
N CYS A 365 18.44 -1.58 22.67
CA CYS A 365 17.59 -0.59 22.04
C CYS A 365 17.83 0.80 22.63
N GLU A 366 18.00 0.91 23.95
CA GLU A 366 18.30 2.17 24.65
C GLU A 366 19.65 2.75 24.22
N VAL A 367 20.70 1.92 24.16
CA VAL A 367 22.01 2.34 23.63
C VAL A 367 21.88 2.81 22.18
N ARG A 368 21.12 2.10 21.34
CA ARG A 368 20.90 2.49 19.95
C ARG A 368 20.12 3.81 19.85
N CYS A 369 19.12 4.01 20.69
CA CYS A 369 18.38 5.26 20.76
C CYS A 369 19.33 6.43 21.04
N LEU A 370 20.18 6.33 22.07
CA LEU A 370 21.19 7.35 22.40
C LEU A 370 22.10 7.70 21.21
N GLN A 371 22.49 6.69 20.42
CA GLN A 371 23.30 6.90 19.20
C GLN A 371 22.55 7.60 18.07
N CYS A 372 21.21 7.47 18.02
CA CYS A 372 20.36 8.08 17.01
C CYS A 372 19.80 9.44 17.43
N MET A 373 19.83 9.79 18.72
CA MET A 373 19.16 10.98 19.27
C MET A 373 19.53 12.29 18.55
N SER A 374 20.79 12.45 18.12
CA SER A 374 21.23 13.67 17.43
C SER A 374 20.61 13.85 16.04
N LYS A 375 20.01 12.79 15.47
CA LYS A 375 19.42 12.76 14.12
C LYS A 375 17.89 12.63 14.15
N CYS A 376 17.28 12.59 15.33
CA CYS A 376 15.86 12.32 15.47
C CYS A 376 15.13 13.50 16.11
N GLU A 377 13.90 13.73 15.67
CA GLU A 377 12.99 14.68 16.31
C GLU A 377 12.67 14.23 17.75
N THR A 378 12.47 15.20 18.65
CA THR A 378 12.13 14.95 20.06
C THR A 378 10.88 14.08 20.21
N GLY A 379 9.92 14.17 19.28
CA GLY A 379 8.73 13.34 19.26
C GLY A 379 9.04 11.84 19.16
N ALA A 380 9.92 11.43 18.23
CA ALA A 380 10.31 10.04 18.05
C ALA A 380 11.04 9.46 19.28
N ILE A 381 11.86 10.29 19.93
CA ILE A 381 12.57 9.93 21.16
C ILE A 381 11.58 9.72 22.32
N SER A 382 10.61 10.62 22.47
CA SER A 382 9.59 10.50 23.53
C SER A 382 8.71 9.26 23.37
N ASP A 383 8.27 8.93 22.14
CA ASP A 383 7.52 7.69 21.89
C ASP A 383 8.39 6.47 22.17
N PHE A 384 9.68 6.48 21.80
CA PHE A 384 10.59 5.37 22.13
C PHE A 384 10.69 5.11 23.63
N ILE A 385 10.93 6.15 24.43
CA ILE A 385 11.03 6.02 25.89
C ILE A 385 9.73 5.45 26.45
N TYR A 386 8.58 5.97 26.00
CA TYR A 386 7.27 5.45 26.39
C TYR A 386 7.11 3.95 26.04
N ARG A 387 7.54 3.52 24.84
CA ARG A 387 7.48 2.12 24.40
C ARG A 387 8.39 1.23 25.24
N CYS A 388 9.61 1.65 25.54
CA CYS A 388 10.53 0.89 26.41
C CYS A 388 9.93 0.66 27.79
N VAL A 389 9.41 1.71 28.43
CA VAL A 389 8.74 1.61 29.73
C VAL A 389 7.55 0.65 29.64
N LYS A 390 6.67 0.84 28.67
CA LYS A 390 5.49 -0.03 28.48
C LYS A 390 5.87 -1.50 28.25
N THR A 391 6.94 -1.75 27.51
CA THR A 391 7.41 -3.12 27.17
C THR A 391 8.10 -3.80 28.35
N ARG A 392 8.78 -3.04 29.23
CA ARG A 392 9.35 -3.59 30.48
C ARG A 392 8.28 -4.08 31.46
N HIS A 393 7.09 -3.47 31.41
CA HIS A 393 5.97 -3.78 32.31
C HIS A 393 4.92 -4.74 31.71
N ALA A 394 5.09 -5.19 30.46
CA ALA A 394 4.23 -6.16 29.78
C ALA A 394 4.82 -7.57 29.86
#